data_AF-A0A3M6ZYI9-F1
#
_entry.id   AF-A0A3M6ZYI9-F1
#
_cell.length_a   1.000
_cell.length_b   1.000
_cell.length_c   1.000
_cell.angle_alpha   90.00
_cell.angle_beta   90.00
_cell.angle_gamma   90.00
#
_symmetry.space_group_name_H-M   'P 1'
#
loop_
_entity.id
_entity.type
_entity.pdbx_description
1 polymer ?
#
loop_
_entity_poly.entity_id
_entity_poly.type
_entity_poly.pdbx_seq_one_letter_code
_entity_poly.pdbx_strand_id
1 'polypeptide(L)'
;MPIPPAVTVSPLSPIRYRPSARLPLTPLSPRPLLIHRLPPAASPTSAGRQPSVFAFAHRKNYHWTSRRSAPIRFSNLLPVDPPPSPQPASIMSTTDASQMSLDTYTFPHSRLRRRLTSPDRTPLVLIACGSFSPITFLHLRMFEMAADYARFNTQFEVVGAYLSCVGDAYKKTGLVKAEHRVNMCSLAVQGSSWIGVDPWEALHEEYLETAKVLDHFNREINENLGGVYVGDSGERKPARIALLAGADLIQTMSTPGVWAERDIDYILRNFGAFIVERTGTDIDEALSALQSWKDNIWVIQQLVQNDISSTKVRLFLRRDMSIRYLVPEPVVQYIEENGLFDEDGAASTGSSGGNAGGGDAEVEGKGKGRVGGTTGPMGGMAGESKGVSGVVNGDGQGGSSGGAGNPPAG
;
A
#
# COMPACT_ATOMS: atom_id res chain seq x y z
N MET A 1 48.84 23.65 -17.08
CA MET A 1 47.59 24.45 -17.04
C MET A 1 47.43 24.96 -15.61
N PRO A 2 47.25 26.27 -15.39
CA PRO A 2 47.11 26.82 -14.04
C PRO A 2 45.66 26.71 -13.54
N ILE A 3 45.55 26.50 -12.22
CA ILE A 3 44.31 26.37 -11.43
C ILE A 3 43.70 27.78 -11.25
N PRO A 4 42.38 27.98 -11.42
CA PRO A 4 41.75 29.29 -11.22
C PRO A 4 41.57 29.60 -9.71
N PRO A 5 41.60 30.89 -9.31
CA PRO A 5 41.48 31.28 -7.90
C PRO A 5 40.03 31.26 -7.39
N ALA A 6 39.90 31.03 -6.08
CA ALA A 6 38.66 30.94 -5.34
C ALA A 6 37.87 32.26 -5.30
N VAL A 7 36.55 32.16 -5.48
CA VAL A 7 35.60 33.27 -5.31
C VAL A 7 35.22 33.38 -3.84
N THR A 8 35.52 34.51 -3.22
CA THR A 8 35.06 34.91 -1.89
C THR A 8 33.62 35.41 -1.97
N VAL A 9 32.71 34.80 -1.19
CA VAL A 9 31.32 35.24 -1.04
C VAL A 9 31.20 36.07 0.24
N SER A 10 30.77 37.33 0.11
CA SER A 10 30.47 38.21 1.25
C SER A 10 29.16 37.82 1.94
N PRO A 11 29.04 37.97 3.28
CA PRO A 11 27.82 37.64 4.00
C PRO A 11 26.71 38.68 3.76
N LEU A 12 25.52 38.19 3.40
CA LEU A 12 24.30 38.99 3.26
C LEU A 12 23.81 39.45 4.65
N SER A 13 23.44 40.72 4.75
CA SER A 13 22.88 41.34 5.96
C SER A 13 21.43 40.88 6.23
N PRO A 14 20.98 40.85 7.50
CA PRO A 14 19.64 40.37 7.85
C PRO A 14 18.54 41.35 7.45
N ILE A 15 17.53 40.84 6.74
CA ILE A 15 16.30 41.56 6.37
C ILE A 15 15.41 41.68 7.62
N ARG A 16 15.15 42.91 8.06
CA ARG A 16 14.16 43.21 9.11
C ARG A 16 12.73 43.16 8.55
N TYR A 17 11.90 42.28 9.11
CA TYR A 17 10.47 42.20 8.81
C TYR A 17 9.71 43.32 9.55
N ARG A 18 8.94 44.16 8.82
CA ARG A 18 7.96 45.10 9.40
C ARG A 18 6.55 44.52 9.22
N PRO A 19 5.68 44.51 10.26
CA PRO A 19 4.30 44.05 10.11
C PRO A 19 3.48 45.13 9.39
N SER A 20 2.86 44.77 8.26
CA SER A 20 1.92 45.64 7.54
C SER A 20 0.49 45.44 8.04
N ALA A 21 -0.22 46.56 8.18
CA ALA A 21 -1.53 46.72 8.80
C ALA A 21 -2.68 45.99 8.07
N ARG A 22 -3.70 45.64 8.84
CA ARG A 22 -4.99 45.08 8.40
C ARG A 22 -5.74 46.08 7.51
N LEU A 23 -6.22 45.62 6.36
CA LEU A 23 -7.22 46.32 5.53
C LEU A 23 -8.61 45.70 5.78
N PRO A 24 -9.69 46.51 5.87
CA PRO A 24 -11.05 46.00 6.07
C PRO A 24 -11.67 45.50 4.76
N LEU A 25 -12.35 44.35 4.85
CA LEU A 25 -13.13 43.73 3.78
C LEU A 25 -14.47 44.46 3.62
N THR A 26 -14.84 44.83 2.39
CA THR A 26 -16.20 45.27 2.03
C THR A 26 -16.83 44.26 1.05
N PRO A 27 -18.14 43.96 1.16
CA PRO A 27 -18.79 42.93 0.36
C PRO A 27 -19.21 43.44 -1.02
N LEU A 28 -18.88 42.69 -2.07
CA LEU A 28 -19.29 42.94 -3.45
C LEU A 28 -20.65 42.30 -3.75
N SER A 29 -21.58 43.09 -4.29
CA SER A 29 -22.91 42.69 -4.77
C SER A 29 -22.88 42.25 -6.25
N PRO A 30 -23.65 41.21 -6.66
CA PRO A 30 -23.58 40.68 -8.03
C PRO A 30 -24.47 41.46 -9.02
N ARG A 31 -23.90 41.85 -10.17
CA ARG A 31 -24.64 42.32 -11.36
C ARG A 31 -24.63 41.23 -12.45
N PRO A 32 -25.74 41.03 -13.19
CA PRO A 32 -25.87 39.95 -14.18
C PRO A 32 -25.23 40.31 -15.54
N LEU A 33 -24.60 39.32 -16.18
CA LEU A 33 -24.02 39.41 -17.52
C LEU A 33 -25.05 39.03 -18.60
N LEU A 34 -25.14 39.89 -19.62
CA LEU A 34 -26.00 39.79 -20.79
C LEU A 34 -25.40 38.84 -21.84
N ILE A 35 -26.15 37.83 -22.29
CA ILE A 35 -25.72 36.87 -23.31
C ILE A 35 -26.08 37.41 -24.71
N HIS A 36 -25.08 37.66 -25.55
CA HIS A 36 -25.28 37.96 -26.97
C HIS A 36 -25.44 36.67 -27.80
N ARG A 37 -26.57 36.55 -28.51
CA ARG A 37 -26.82 35.54 -29.55
C ARG A 37 -26.27 36.03 -30.89
N LEU A 38 -25.50 35.20 -31.59
CA LEU A 38 -25.14 35.36 -33.01
C LEU A 38 -26.00 34.44 -33.90
N PRO A 39 -26.34 34.83 -35.14
CA PRO A 39 -27.19 34.08 -36.06
C PRO A 39 -26.40 33.11 -36.97
N PRO A 40 -27.06 32.15 -37.68
CA PRO A 40 -26.38 31.07 -38.38
C PRO A 40 -26.16 31.28 -39.90
N ALA A 41 -25.05 30.67 -40.35
CA ALA A 41 -24.74 29.99 -41.62
C ALA A 41 -24.93 30.67 -43.00
N ALA A 42 -23.84 30.63 -43.78
CA ALA A 42 -23.86 30.54 -45.25
C ALA A 42 -22.65 29.70 -45.74
N SER A 43 -22.88 28.83 -46.72
CA SER A 43 -21.86 28.14 -47.57
C SER A 43 -22.03 28.67 -49.01
N PRO A 44 -21.01 28.67 -49.90
CA PRO A 44 -20.76 27.46 -50.73
C PRO A 44 -19.34 27.27 -51.38
N THR A 45 -19.14 26.05 -51.90
CA THR A 45 -18.44 25.61 -53.16
C THR A 45 -16.90 25.67 -53.40
N SER A 46 -16.31 24.46 -53.41
CA SER A 46 -15.37 23.79 -54.36
C SER A 46 -14.36 24.54 -55.27
N ALA A 47 -13.08 24.13 -55.23
CA ALA A 47 -12.31 23.50 -56.34
C ALA A 47 -10.79 23.29 -56.00
N GLY A 48 -10.20 22.15 -56.42
CA GLY A 48 -8.75 22.03 -56.72
C GLY A 48 -7.89 20.98 -55.97
N ARG A 49 -7.38 19.97 -56.72
CA ARG A 49 -6.45 18.83 -56.39
C ARG A 49 -5.07 19.23 -55.79
N GLN A 50 -4.57 18.62 -54.69
CA GLN A 50 -3.62 17.45 -54.50
C GLN A 50 -2.13 17.72 -54.88
N PRO A 51 -1.07 17.12 -54.21
CA PRO A 51 -1.06 15.76 -53.65
C PRO A 51 -0.42 15.50 -52.24
N SER A 52 -1.00 14.48 -51.59
CA SER A 52 -0.50 13.40 -50.69
C SER A 52 0.81 13.51 -49.87
N VAL A 53 0.69 13.29 -48.55
CA VAL A 53 1.53 12.34 -47.77
C VAL A 53 0.65 11.64 -46.73
N PHE A 54 0.77 10.30 -46.65
CA PHE A 54 0.04 9.39 -45.76
C PHE A 54 0.37 9.59 -44.27
N ALA A 55 -0.65 9.63 -43.41
CA ALA A 55 -0.53 9.24 -42.00
C ALA A 55 -1.83 8.56 -41.54
N PHE A 56 -1.72 7.28 -41.20
CA PHE A 56 -2.79 6.45 -40.67
C PHE A 56 -3.16 6.90 -39.24
N ALA A 57 -4.41 7.31 -39.04
CA ALA A 57 -5.00 7.53 -37.71
C ALA A 57 -6.10 6.49 -37.48
N HIS A 58 -5.87 5.54 -36.57
CA HIS A 58 -6.91 4.67 -36.04
C HIS A 58 -7.80 5.47 -35.07
N ARG A 59 -8.93 5.99 -35.56
CA ARG A 59 -10.06 6.39 -34.72
C ARG A 59 -10.99 5.19 -34.52
N LYS A 60 -11.12 4.70 -33.30
CA LYS A 60 -12.30 3.91 -32.89
C LYS A 60 -13.37 4.88 -32.36
N ASN A 61 -14.49 4.95 -33.07
CA ASN A 61 -15.67 5.72 -32.70
C ASN A 61 -16.42 5.01 -31.57
N TYR A 62 -16.62 5.68 -30.43
CA TYR A 62 -17.63 5.29 -29.45
C TYR A 62 -18.91 6.10 -29.70
N HIS A 63 -19.98 5.41 -30.09
CA HIS A 63 -21.32 6.01 -30.16
C HIS A 63 -21.97 5.97 -28.77
N TRP A 64 -22.12 7.14 -28.14
CA TRP A 64 -22.93 7.30 -26.93
C TRP A 64 -24.36 7.69 -27.33
N THR A 65 -25.33 6.79 -27.10
CA THR A 65 -26.75 7.12 -27.28
C THR A 65 -27.21 8.01 -26.14
N SER A 66 -27.56 9.26 -26.45
CA SER A 66 -28.05 10.25 -25.49
C SER A 66 -29.47 9.92 -25.01
N ARG A 67 -29.61 9.38 -23.80
CA ARG A 67 -30.79 9.63 -22.97
C ARG A 67 -30.50 10.87 -22.13
N ARG A 68 -31.25 11.94 -22.39
CA ARG A 68 -31.18 13.20 -21.62
C ARG A 68 -31.75 12.97 -20.22
N SER A 69 -30.88 12.75 -19.24
CA SER A 69 -31.20 12.94 -17.83
C SER A 69 -30.97 14.42 -17.49
N ALA A 70 -31.92 15.04 -16.79
CA ALA A 70 -31.88 16.46 -16.42
C ALA A 70 -30.62 16.83 -15.60
N PRO A 71 -30.10 18.07 -15.70
CA PRO A 71 -28.94 18.49 -14.92
C PRO A 71 -29.26 18.55 -13.42
N ILE A 72 -28.38 18.00 -12.60
CA ILE A 72 -28.46 18.05 -11.13
C ILE A 72 -28.34 19.52 -10.69
N ARG A 73 -29.40 20.07 -10.08
CA ARG A 73 -29.38 21.38 -9.41
C ARG A 73 -29.13 21.17 -7.92
N PHE A 74 -28.05 21.74 -7.40
CA PHE A 74 -27.62 21.69 -5.99
C PHE A 74 -28.54 22.44 -5.00
N SER A 75 -29.67 23.00 -5.45
CA SER A 75 -30.53 23.89 -4.65
C SER A 75 -31.78 23.22 -4.05
N ASN A 76 -31.92 21.89 -4.14
CA ASN A 76 -33.07 21.16 -3.55
C ASN A 76 -32.68 20.33 -2.30
N LEU A 77 -31.60 20.68 -1.61
CA LEU A 77 -31.31 20.12 -0.29
C LEU A 77 -32.20 20.83 0.75
N LEU A 78 -33.29 20.19 1.13
CA LEU A 78 -34.00 20.52 2.37
C LEU A 78 -33.01 20.42 3.54
N PRO A 79 -33.20 21.16 4.65
CA PRO A 79 -32.49 20.89 5.89
C PRO A 79 -32.91 19.48 6.34
N VAL A 80 -32.08 18.50 6.05
CA VAL A 80 -32.18 17.18 6.67
C VAL A 80 -31.52 17.37 8.02
N ASP A 81 -32.31 17.33 9.09
CA ASP A 81 -31.75 17.21 10.44
C ASP A 81 -30.69 16.11 10.41
N PRO A 82 -29.52 16.33 11.03
CA PRO A 82 -28.47 15.32 11.03
C PRO A 82 -29.08 14.01 11.53
N PRO A 83 -28.83 12.87 10.85
CA PRO A 83 -29.27 11.58 11.37
C PRO A 83 -28.76 11.47 12.81
N PRO A 84 -29.53 10.83 13.72
CA PRO A 84 -29.08 10.62 15.08
C PRO A 84 -27.66 10.04 15.01
N SER A 85 -26.75 10.67 15.75
CA SER A 85 -25.37 10.25 15.87
C SER A 85 -25.34 8.73 15.92
N PRO A 86 -24.54 8.03 15.08
CA PRO A 86 -24.43 6.60 15.22
C PRO A 86 -24.10 6.35 16.69
N GLN A 87 -24.99 5.65 17.39
CA GLN A 87 -24.65 5.15 18.71
C GLN A 87 -23.31 4.46 18.54
N PRO A 88 -22.33 4.69 19.43
CA PRO A 88 -21.05 4.03 19.30
C PRO A 88 -21.37 2.55 19.19
N ALA A 89 -21.18 1.98 17.99
CA ALA A 89 -21.04 0.55 17.86
C ALA A 89 -20.05 0.20 18.95
N SER A 90 -20.47 -0.64 19.91
CA SER A 90 -19.70 -0.99 21.10
C SER A 90 -18.25 -1.01 20.68
N ILE A 91 -17.44 -0.08 21.21
CA ILE A 91 -16.02 0.05 20.88
C ILE A 91 -15.52 -1.39 20.96
N MET A 92 -15.31 -2.03 19.80
CA MET A 92 -14.72 -3.36 19.78
C MET A 92 -13.41 -3.09 20.49
N SER A 93 -13.23 -3.71 21.66
CA SER A 93 -12.00 -3.64 22.41
C SER A 93 -10.88 -3.79 21.38
N THR A 94 -10.23 -2.67 21.06
CA THR A 94 -9.08 -2.67 20.18
C THR A 94 -8.01 -3.28 21.04
N THR A 95 -7.98 -4.61 21.07
CA THR A 95 -6.91 -5.34 21.73
C THR A 95 -5.63 -4.74 21.19
N ASP A 96 -4.87 -4.11 22.08
CA ASP A 96 -3.61 -3.49 21.72
C ASP A 96 -2.73 -4.57 21.07
N ALA A 97 -2.21 -4.28 19.88
CA ALA A 97 -1.39 -5.23 19.13
C ALA A 97 -0.16 -5.70 19.94
N SER A 98 0.28 -4.92 20.93
CA SER A 98 1.36 -5.27 21.86
C SER A 98 1.07 -6.54 22.70
N GLN A 99 -0.19 -6.93 22.86
CA GLN A 99 -0.62 -8.09 23.65
C GLN A 99 -0.94 -9.32 22.78
N MET A 100 -0.83 -9.20 21.46
CA MET A 100 -1.18 -10.29 20.55
C MET A 100 0.00 -11.24 20.37
N SER A 101 -0.29 -12.54 20.34
CA SER A 101 0.67 -13.61 20.03
C SER A 101 0.03 -14.62 19.09
N LEU A 102 0.83 -15.47 18.43
CA LEU A 102 0.31 -16.55 17.60
C LEU A 102 -0.56 -17.53 18.40
N ASP A 103 -0.27 -17.75 19.68
CA ASP A 103 -1.06 -18.64 20.55
C ASP A 103 -2.46 -18.10 20.86
N THR A 104 -2.62 -16.78 20.85
CA THR A 104 -3.89 -16.09 21.13
C THR A 104 -4.57 -15.56 19.87
N TYR A 105 -3.96 -15.81 18.71
CA TYR A 105 -4.45 -15.33 17.43
C TYR A 105 -5.82 -15.92 17.06
N THR A 106 -6.68 -15.08 16.51
CA THR A 106 -7.93 -15.49 15.88
C THR A 106 -8.12 -14.70 14.60
N PHE A 107 -8.48 -15.38 13.52
CA PHE A 107 -8.67 -14.75 12.22
C PHE A 107 -9.78 -13.68 12.27
N PRO A 108 -9.50 -12.41 11.92
CA PRO A 108 -10.45 -11.32 12.04
C PRO A 108 -11.51 -11.34 10.92
N HIS A 109 -12.57 -12.11 11.10
CA HIS A 109 -13.61 -12.29 10.08
C HIS A 109 -14.83 -11.36 10.23
N SER A 110 -14.83 -10.42 11.19
CA SER A 110 -16.01 -9.58 11.49
C SER A 110 -16.43 -8.65 10.34
N ARG A 111 -15.47 -8.26 9.49
CA ARG A 111 -15.69 -7.40 8.31
C ARG A 111 -15.76 -8.16 6.99
N LEU A 112 -15.66 -9.49 7.04
CA LEU A 112 -15.84 -10.35 5.88
C LEU A 112 -17.33 -10.61 5.67
N ARG A 113 -17.89 -10.12 4.56
CA ARG A 113 -19.26 -10.46 4.17
C ARG A 113 -19.32 -11.92 3.75
N ARG A 114 -19.97 -12.75 4.56
CA ARG A 114 -20.06 -14.21 4.32
C ARG A 114 -21.17 -14.63 3.35
N ARG A 115 -21.87 -13.69 2.70
CA ARG A 115 -22.97 -13.97 1.77
C ARG A 115 -22.84 -13.10 0.53
N LEU A 116 -22.92 -13.71 -0.65
CA LEU A 116 -22.97 -13.01 -1.92
C LEU A 116 -24.31 -12.30 -2.11
N THR A 117 -24.25 -11.14 -2.76
CA THR A 117 -25.44 -10.41 -3.20
C THR A 117 -25.88 -10.83 -4.59
N SER A 118 -24.93 -11.21 -5.45
CA SER A 118 -25.15 -11.70 -6.82
C SER A 118 -24.66 -13.16 -6.92
N PRO A 119 -25.58 -14.15 -6.92
CA PRO A 119 -25.21 -15.58 -6.88
C PRO A 119 -24.33 -16.06 -8.04
N ASP A 120 -24.38 -15.39 -9.18
CA ASP A 120 -23.61 -15.67 -10.39
C ASP A 120 -22.15 -15.21 -10.31
N ARG A 121 -21.85 -14.26 -9.41
CA ARG A 121 -20.50 -13.71 -9.26
C ARG A 121 -19.58 -14.63 -8.45
N THR A 122 -18.27 -14.42 -8.64
CA THR A 122 -17.23 -15.05 -7.83
C THR A 122 -16.89 -14.16 -6.63
N PRO A 123 -16.93 -14.65 -5.38
CA PRO A 123 -16.54 -13.85 -4.23
C PRO A 123 -15.04 -13.52 -4.31
N LEU A 124 -14.68 -12.27 -4.00
CA LEU A 124 -13.31 -11.78 -4.04
C LEU A 124 -12.93 -11.15 -2.70
N VAL A 125 -11.76 -11.51 -2.19
CA VAL A 125 -11.13 -10.90 -1.02
C VAL A 125 -9.79 -10.31 -1.43
N LEU A 126 -9.62 -9.01 -1.18
CA LEU A 126 -8.43 -8.26 -1.55
C LEU A 126 -7.46 -8.17 -0.38
N ILE A 127 -6.21 -8.59 -0.57
CA ILE A 127 -5.19 -8.58 0.47
C ILE A 127 -4.10 -7.58 0.09
N ALA A 128 -3.89 -6.54 0.89
CA ALA A 128 -2.76 -5.64 0.73
C ALA A 128 -1.70 -5.95 1.78
N CYS A 129 -0.64 -6.63 1.37
CA CYS A 129 0.58 -6.81 2.17
C CYS A 129 1.45 -5.56 2.06
N GLY A 130 2.00 -5.08 3.16
CA GLY A 130 2.83 -3.88 3.11
C GLY A 130 3.46 -3.47 4.43
N SER A 131 4.40 -2.53 4.33
CA SER A 131 5.03 -1.96 5.52
C SER A 131 4.04 -1.13 6.34
N PHE A 132 3.20 -0.29 5.71
CA PHE A 132 2.28 0.63 6.39
C PHE A 132 2.92 1.45 7.52
N SER A 133 4.05 2.11 7.22
CA SER A 133 4.86 2.83 8.21
C SER A 133 5.00 4.33 7.88
N PRO A 134 3.95 5.15 8.09
CA PRO A 134 2.59 4.76 8.52
C PRO A 134 1.67 4.45 7.32
N ILE A 135 0.47 3.93 7.61
CA ILE A 135 -0.64 3.89 6.64
C ILE A 135 -1.05 5.32 6.23
N THR A 136 -1.59 5.47 5.01
CA THR A 136 -2.00 6.77 4.44
C THR A 136 -3.33 6.64 3.71
N PHE A 137 -3.96 7.77 3.35
CA PHE A 137 -5.18 7.73 2.52
C PHE A 137 -4.96 7.10 1.15
N LEU A 138 -3.74 7.09 0.62
CA LEU A 138 -3.44 6.37 -0.63
C LEU A 138 -3.71 4.87 -0.47
N HIS A 139 -3.27 4.26 0.63
CA HIS A 139 -3.49 2.83 0.88
C HIS A 139 -4.98 2.50 0.97
N LEU A 140 -5.74 3.31 1.70
CA LEU A 140 -7.20 3.15 1.80
C LEU A 140 -7.88 3.34 0.43
N ARG A 141 -7.41 4.32 -0.36
CA ARG A 141 -7.97 4.60 -1.68
C ARG A 141 -7.76 3.46 -2.67
N MET A 142 -6.65 2.71 -2.57
CA MET A 142 -6.42 1.54 -3.43
C MET A 142 -7.51 0.49 -3.29
N PHE A 143 -8.01 0.25 -2.08
CA PHE A 143 -9.12 -0.69 -1.85
C PHE A 143 -10.40 -0.24 -2.56
N GLU A 144 -10.79 1.02 -2.40
CA GLU A 144 -11.98 1.56 -3.05
C GLU A 144 -11.88 1.50 -4.58
N MET A 145 -10.71 1.82 -5.14
CA MET A 145 -10.46 1.73 -6.58
C MET A 145 -10.54 0.28 -7.10
N ALA A 146 -9.98 -0.68 -6.35
CA ALA A 146 -10.04 -2.09 -6.71
C ALA A 146 -11.45 -2.65 -6.60
N ALA A 147 -12.22 -2.25 -5.57
CA ALA A 147 -13.61 -2.65 -5.43
C ALA A 147 -14.49 -2.13 -6.57
N ASP A 148 -14.33 -0.85 -6.95
CA ASP A 148 -15.01 -0.28 -8.12
C ASP A 148 -14.61 -1.01 -9.41
N TYR A 149 -13.31 -1.23 -9.63
CA TYR A 149 -12.83 -1.92 -10.82
C TYR A 149 -13.39 -3.34 -10.91
N ALA A 150 -13.31 -4.12 -9.83
CA ALA A 150 -13.85 -5.48 -9.76
C ALA A 150 -15.35 -5.50 -10.08
N ARG A 151 -16.12 -4.55 -9.52
CA ARG A 151 -17.57 -4.45 -9.74
C ARG A 151 -17.94 -4.24 -11.20
N PHE A 152 -17.25 -3.33 -11.88
CA PHE A 152 -17.62 -2.87 -13.24
C PHE A 152 -16.94 -3.63 -14.37
N ASN A 153 -15.76 -4.22 -14.15
CA ASN A 153 -14.90 -4.73 -15.23
C ASN A 153 -14.64 -6.24 -15.13
N THR A 154 -15.14 -6.90 -14.07
CA THR A 154 -14.88 -8.32 -13.83
C THR A 154 -16.16 -9.05 -13.39
N GLN A 155 -16.06 -10.39 -13.28
CA GLN A 155 -17.12 -11.25 -12.73
C GLN A 155 -17.07 -11.35 -11.19
N PHE A 156 -16.20 -10.58 -10.54
CA PHE A 156 -16.01 -10.65 -9.10
C PHE A 156 -17.03 -9.80 -8.34
N GLU A 157 -17.32 -10.25 -7.13
CA GLU A 157 -17.99 -9.47 -6.10
C GLU A 157 -17.06 -9.36 -4.90
N VAL A 158 -16.58 -8.15 -4.57
CA VAL A 158 -15.76 -7.96 -3.38
C VAL A 158 -16.62 -8.19 -2.14
N VAL A 159 -16.17 -9.11 -1.30
CA VAL A 159 -16.85 -9.50 -0.05
C VAL A 159 -16.04 -9.16 1.20
N GLY A 160 -14.77 -8.79 1.04
CA GLY A 160 -13.92 -8.34 2.14
C GLY A 160 -12.56 -7.89 1.63
N ALA A 161 -11.80 -7.26 2.51
CA ALA A 161 -10.44 -6.85 2.26
C ALA A 161 -9.62 -6.83 3.54
N TYR A 162 -8.31 -7.01 3.42
CA TYR A 162 -7.40 -7.03 4.56
C TYR A 162 -6.13 -6.24 4.30
N LEU A 163 -5.74 -5.45 5.29
CA LEU A 163 -4.38 -4.96 5.46
C LEU A 163 -3.59 -6.02 6.22
N SER A 164 -2.44 -6.44 5.67
CA SER A 164 -1.51 -7.34 6.35
C SER A 164 -0.16 -6.64 6.52
N CYS A 165 0.17 -6.29 7.75
CA CYS A 165 1.40 -5.59 8.08
C CYS A 165 2.56 -6.58 8.05
N VAL A 166 3.63 -6.24 7.33
CA VAL A 166 4.86 -7.04 7.33
C VAL A 166 5.42 -7.18 8.74
N GLY A 167 6.03 -8.32 9.09
CA GLY A 167 6.75 -8.52 10.35
C GLY A 167 8.03 -7.67 10.47
N ASP A 168 8.52 -7.50 11.70
CA ASP A 168 9.70 -6.66 11.99
C ASP A 168 11.02 -7.26 11.46
N ALA A 169 11.05 -8.57 11.19
CA ALA A 169 12.15 -9.25 10.53
C ALA A 169 12.46 -8.75 9.12
N TYR A 170 11.56 -7.97 8.49
CA TYR A 170 11.79 -7.37 7.19
C TYR A 170 12.96 -6.36 7.17
N LYS A 171 13.36 -5.82 8.34
CA LYS A 171 14.56 -4.96 8.52
C LYS A 171 14.67 -3.77 7.56
N LYS A 172 13.55 -3.27 7.04
CA LYS A 172 13.51 -2.09 6.18
C LYS A 172 13.89 -0.83 6.96
N THR A 173 14.71 0.03 6.36
CA THR A 173 15.12 1.30 6.97
C THR A 173 13.93 2.18 7.31
N GLY A 174 13.86 2.64 8.57
CA GLY A 174 12.77 3.47 9.08
C GLY A 174 11.45 2.73 9.27
N LEU A 175 11.49 1.40 9.35
CA LEU A 175 10.34 0.59 9.74
C LEU A 175 10.14 0.67 11.25
N VAL A 176 9.05 1.29 11.67
CA VAL A 176 8.60 1.26 13.08
C VAL A 176 8.10 -0.15 13.43
N LYS A 177 8.15 -0.55 14.70
CA LYS A 177 7.65 -1.85 15.19
C LYS A 177 6.27 -2.21 14.67
N ALA A 178 6.05 -3.51 14.49
CA ALA A 178 4.84 -4.05 13.90
C ALA A 178 3.60 -3.70 14.73
N GLU A 179 3.71 -3.69 16.06
CA GLU A 179 2.62 -3.31 16.98
C GLU A 179 2.02 -1.94 16.63
N HIS A 180 2.87 -0.93 16.44
CA HIS A 180 2.43 0.43 16.10
C HIS A 180 1.78 0.47 14.72
N ARG A 181 2.31 -0.30 13.76
CA ARG A 181 1.80 -0.33 12.39
C ARG A 181 0.43 -1.02 12.32
N VAL A 182 0.27 -2.13 13.02
CA VAL A 182 -1.04 -2.80 13.18
C VAL A 182 -2.04 -1.88 13.85
N ASN A 183 -1.66 -1.21 14.95
CA ASN A 183 -2.52 -0.26 15.66
C ASN A 183 -2.94 0.92 14.76
N MET A 184 -1.99 1.55 14.05
CA MET A 184 -2.30 2.61 13.08
C MET A 184 -3.21 2.13 11.94
N CYS A 185 -3.00 0.92 11.41
CA CYS A 185 -3.89 0.32 10.42
C CYS A 185 -5.30 0.14 10.97
N SER A 186 -5.44 -0.40 12.19
CA SER A 186 -6.74 -0.63 12.84
C SER A 186 -7.51 0.67 13.05
N LEU A 187 -6.81 1.73 13.51
CA LEU A 187 -7.36 3.08 13.63
C LEU A 187 -7.78 3.65 12.27
N ALA A 188 -6.95 3.49 11.24
CA ALA A 188 -7.23 3.99 9.89
C ALA A 188 -8.49 3.39 9.26
N VAL A 189 -8.81 2.13 9.59
CA VAL A 189 -9.99 1.45 9.05
C VAL A 189 -11.16 1.39 10.03
N GLN A 190 -11.13 2.06 11.18
CA GLN A 190 -12.21 2.00 12.17
C GLN A 190 -13.60 2.29 11.56
N GLY A 191 -13.67 3.29 10.67
CA GLY A 191 -14.90 3.65 9.95
C GLY A 191 -15.24 2.80 8.72
N SER A 192 -14.40 1.83 8.33
CA SER A 192 -14.68 0.93 7.22
C SER A 192 -15.52 -0.27 7.66
N SER A 193 -16.53 -0.62 6.87
CA SER A 193 -17.38 -1.79 7.09
C SER A 193 -16.84 -3.08 6.47
N TRP A 194 -15.81 -3.00 5.62
CA TRP A 194 -15.41 -4.12 4.74
C TRP A 194 -13.90 -4.35 4.66
N ILE A 195 -13.09 -3.42 5.16
CA ILE A 195 -11.62 -3.55 5.23
C ILE A 195 -11.22 -3.91 6.66
N GLY A 196 -10.61 -5.07 6.88
CA GLY A 196 -10.03 -5.49 8.16
C GLY A 196 -8.52 -5.32 8.20
N VAL A 197 -7.94 -5.57 9.38
CA VAL A 197 -6.50 -5.72 9.59
C VAL A 197 -6.27 -7.12 10.11
N ASP A 198 -5.38 -7.87 9.47
CA ASP A 198 -4.93 -9.16 9.98
C ASP A 198 -3.50 -9.03 10.52
N PRO A 199 -3.29 -9.18 11.84
CA PRO A 199 -1.96 -9.10 12.43
C PRO A 199 -1.11 -10.35 12.20
N TRP A 200 -1.66 -11.44 11.65
CA TRP A 200 -0.98 -12.74 11.56
C TRP A 200 0.45 -12.67 11.01
N GLU A 201 0.66 -11.95 9.90
CA GLU A 201 1.99 -11.76 9.30
C GLU A 201 2.96 -11.06 10.28
N ALA A 202 2.46 -10.04 10.98
CA ALA A 202 3.23 -9.25 11.94
C ALA A 202 3.59 -9.99 13.23
N LEU A 203 2.84 -11.04 13.59
CA LEU A 203 3.06 -11.83 14.80
C LEU A 203 4.19 -12.86 14.66
N HIS A 204 4.71 -13.09 13.46
CA HIS A 204 5.83 -14.00 13.24
C HIS A 204 7.16 -13.30 13.53
N GLU A 205 8.05 -14.02 14.23
CA GLU A 205 9.42 -13.53 14.51
C GLU A 205 10.30 -13.57 13.26
N GLU A 206 10.01 -14.46 12.32
CA GLU A 206 10.73 -14.60 11.05
C GLU A 206 10.05 -13.82 9.93
N TYR A 207 10.82 -13.50 8.89
CA TYR A 207 10.25 -12.93 7.67
C TYR A 207 9.38 -13.96 6.95
N LEU A 208 8.19 -13.54 6.52
CA LEU A 208 7.29 -14.34 5.71
C LEU A 208 7.18 -13.81 4.30
N GLU A 209 7.28 -14.72 3.34
CA GLU A 209 7.02 -14.44 1.94
C GLU A 209 5.52 -14.21 1.72
N THR A 210 5.17 -13.26 0.84
CA THR A 210 3.77 -12.91 0.54
C THR A 210 2.94 -14.12 0.10
N ALA A 211 3.54 -15.11 -0.58
CA ALA A 211 2.85 -16.36 -0.94
C ALA A 211 2.24 -17.07 0.28
N LYS A 212 3.00 -17.18 1.38
CA LYS A 212 2.54 -17.82 2.63
C LYS A 212 1.43 -17.01 3.30
N VAL A 213 1.49 -15.68 3.21
CA VAL A 213 0.45 -14.79 3.73
C VAL A 213 -0.86 -15.00 2.95
N LEU A 214 -0.79 -15.09 1.61
CA LEU A 214 -1.96 -15.36 0.78
C LEU A 214 -2.53 -16.77 1.01
N ASP A 215 -1.67 -17.78 1.19
CA ASP A 215 -2.08 -19.14 1.58
C ASP A 215 -2.82 -19.13 2.93
N HIS A 216 -2.33 -18.37 3.91
CA HIS A 216 -3.00 -18.21 5.21
C HIS A 216 -4.42 -17.67 5.04
N PHE A 217 -4.61 -16.57 4.30
CA PHE A 217 -5.95 -16.05 4.02
C PHE A 217 -6.83 -17.05 3.27
N ASN A 218 -6.27 -17.79 2.31
CA ASN A 218 -7.02 -18.82 1.60
C ASN A 218 -7.48 -19.93 2.56
N ARG A 219 -6.60 -20.43 3.43
CA ARG A 219 -6.94 -21.43 4.44
C ARG A 219 -8.01 -20.92 5.39
N GLU A 220 -7.81 -19.74 5.99
CA GLU A 220 -8.78 -19.20 6.95
C GLU A 220 -10.16 -19.00 6.34
N ILE A 221 -10.24 -18.47 5.12
CA ILE A 221 -11.51 -18.12 4.49
C ILE A 221 -12.18 -19.32 3.82
N ASN A 222 -11.42 -20.13 3.07
CA ASN A 222 -11.98 -21.20 2.26
C ASN A 222 -12.00 -22.56 2.97
N GLU A 223 -11.04 -22.84 3.85
CA GLU A 223 -10.97 -24.11 4.57
C GLU A 223 -11.64 -24.00 5.94
N ASN A 224 -11.18 -23.08 6.81
CA ASN A 224 -11.69 -22.97 8.18
C ASN A 224 -13.10 -22.37 8.22
N LEU A 225 -13.33 -21.28 7.49
CA LEU A 225 -14.66 -20.68 7.39
C LEU A 225 -15.53 -21.33 6.31
N GLY A 226 -14.96 -22.19 5.45
CA GLY A 226 -15.67 -22.96 4.43
C GLY A 226 -16.24 -22.12 3.28
N GLY A 227 -15.67 -20.95 2.98
CA GLY A 227 -16.07 -20.07 1.89
C GLY A 227 -17.24 -19.12 2.18
N VAL A 228 -17.88 -18.65 1.10
CA VAL A 228 -18.92 -17.61 1.11
C VAL A 228 -20.24 -18.18 0.62
N TYR A 229 -21.33 -17.92 1.35
CA TYR A 229 -22.67 -18.40 1.02
C TYR A 229 -23.22 -17.79 -0.28
N VAL A 230 -23.86 -18.63 -1.10
CA VAL A 230 -24.53 -18.26 -2.35
C VAL A 230 -26.03 -18.16 -2.11
N GLY A 231 -26.55 -16.95 -1.90
CA GLY A 231 -27.96 -16.77 -1.57
C GLY A 231 -28.40 -17.63 -0.39
N ASP A 232 -29.67 -18.03 -0.37
CA ASP A 232 -30.29 -18.73 0.78
C ASP A 232 -30.32 -20.26 0.66
N SER A 233 -29.71 -20.82 -0.39
CA SER A 233 -29.68 -22.28 -0.63
C SER A 233 -28.80 -23.05 0.36
N GLY A 234 -27.95 -22.35 1.12
CA GLY A 234 -26.93 -22.95 1.98
C GLY A 234 -25.65 -23.37 1.23
N GLU A 235 -25.64 -23.29 -0.11
CA GLU A 235 -24.45 -23.50 -0.94
C GLU A 235 -23.37 -22.47 -0.63
N ARG A 236 -22.11 -22.86 -0.77
CA ARG A 236 -20.96 -21.98 -0.58
C ARG A 236 -19.99 -22.05 -1.76
N LYS A 237 -19.40 -20.91 -2.09
CA LYS A 237 -18.32 -20.78 -3.08
C LYS A 237 -17.00 -20.43 -2.39
N PRO A 238 -15.86 -20.97 -2.85
CA PRO A 238 -14.57 -20.48 -2.41
C PRO A 238 -14.40 -19.02 -2.86
N ALA A 239 -13.90 -18.17 -1.96
CA ALA A 239 -13.51 -16.81 -2.28
C ALA A 239 -12.17 -16.84 -3.05
N ARG A 240 -12.10 -16.10 -4.16
CA ARG A 240 -10.85 -15.76 -4.81
C ARG A 240 -10.08 -14.82 -3.88
N ILE A 241 -8.91 -15.25 -3.42
CA ILE A 241 -7.96 -14.38 -2.74
C ILE A 241 -7.11 -13.72 -3.84
N ALA A 242 -6.92 -12.40 -3.77
CA ALA A 242 -6.08 -11.68 -4.70
C ALA A 242 -5.23 -10.63 -3.99
N LEU A 243 -3.99 -10.49 -4.44
CA LEU A 243 -3.07 -9.47 -3.95
C LEU A 243 -3.53 -8.09 -4.45
N LEU A 244 -3.59 -7.09 -3.58
CA LEU A 244 -3.83 -5.69 -3.93
C LEU A 244 -2.55 -4.90 -3.66
N ALA A 245 -2.04 -4.22 -4.69
CA ALA A 245 -0.83 -3.42 -4.57
C ALA A 245 -0.80 -2.22 -5.50
N GLY A 246 0.13 -1.30 -5.23
CA GLY A 246 0.50 -0.27 -6.20
C GLY A 246 1.43 -0.83 -7.28
N ALA A 247 1.53 -0.12 -8.40
CA ALA A 247 2.39 -0.49 -9.53
C ALA A 247 3.88 -0.65 -9.15
N ASP A 248 4.32 0.01 -8.07
CA ASP A 248 5.66 -0.16 -7.51
C ASP A 248 5.94 -1.61 -7.08
N LEU A 249 4.95 -2.36 -6.60
CA LEU A 249 5.14 -3.77 -6.27
C LEU A 249 5.36 -4.61 -7.53
N ILE A 250 4.58 -4.39 -8.58
CA ILE A 250 4.75 -5.11 -9.86
C ILE A 250 6.14 -4.86 -10.45
N GLN A 251 6.65 -3.64 -10.34
CA GLN A 251 8.00 -3.31 -10.79
C GLN A 251 9.07 -4.09 -10.02
N THR A 252 8.87 -4.34 -8.72
CA THR A 252 9.78 -5.22 -7.96
C THR A 252 9.68 -6.67 -8.39
N MET A 253 8.48 -7.17 -8.73
CA MET A 253 8.29 -8.53 -9.24
C MET A 253 8.95 -8.72 -10.62
N SER A 254 9.00 -7.66 -11.45
CA SER A 254 9.72 -7.71 -12.73
C SER A 254 11.24 -7.52 -12.59
N THR A 255 11.75 -7.19 -11.40
CA THR A 255 13.18 -6.97 -11.17
C THR A 255 13.86 -8.28 -10.74
N PRO A 256 14.84 -8.80 -11.52
CA PRO A 256 15.51 -10.06 -11.19
C PRO A 256 16.17 -10.04 -9.81
N GLY A 257 16.03 -11.14 -9.06
CA GLY A 257 16.69 -11.34 -7.77
C GLY A 257 16.00 -10.67 -6.57
N VAL A 258 14.91 -9.92 -6.77
CA VAL A 258 14.12 -9.35 -5.66
C VAL A 258 13.10 -10.35 -5.12
N TRP A 259 12.53 -11.15 -6.01
CA TRP A 259 11.57 -12.21 -5.69
C TRP A 259 12.09 -13.55 -6.20
N ALA A 260 11.78 -14.63 -5.50
CA ALA A 260 11.97 -15.96 -6.05
C ALA A 260 10.98 -16.17 -7.20
N GLU A 261 11.47 -16.62 -8.37
CA GLU A 261 10.61 -16.84 -9.56
C GLU A 261 9.46 -17.80 -9.27
N ARG A 262 9.71 -18.82 -8.45
CA ARG A 262 8.68 -19.78 -8.00
C ARG A 262 7.55 -19.10 -7.23
N ASP A 263 7.87 -18.06 -6.45
CA ASP A 263 6.89 -17.36 -5.63
C ASP A 263 6.07 -16.41 -6.51
N ILE A 264 6.69 -15.75 -7.50
CA ILE A 264 5.95 -14.96 -8.50
C ILE A 264 4.97 -15.86 -9.26
N ASP A 265 5.45 -16.99 -9.79
CA ASP A 265 4.61 -17.94 -10.52
C ASP A 265 3.45 -18.44 -9.66
N TYR A 266 3.75 -18.83 -8.41
CA TYR A 266 2.75 -19.32 -7.46
C TYR A 266 1.70 -18.25 -7.13
N ILE A 267 2.14 -17.02 -6.82
CA ILE A 267 1.23 -15.92 -6.46
C ILE A 267 0.31 -15.59 -7.64
N LEU A 268 0.89 -15.39 -8.83
CA LEU A 268 0.14 -14.90 -9.98
C LEU A 268 -0.72 -15.99 -10.64
N ARG A 269 -0.38 -17.28 -10.52
CA ARG A 269 -1.23 -18.38 -11.00
C ARG A 269 -2.41 -18.66 -10.06
N ASN A 270 -2.14 -18.74 -8.75
CA ASN A 270 -3.15 -19.20 -7.79
C ASN A 270 -4.06 -18.07 -7.30
N PHE A 271 -3.52 -16.86 -7.12
CA PHE A 271 -4.26 -15.72 -6.55
C PHE A 271 -4.50 -14.61 -7.57
N GLY A 272 -3.46 -14.24 -8.31
CA GLY A 272 -3.47 -13.05 -9.17
C GLY A 272 -3.37 -11.75 -8.37
N ALA A 273 -3.37 -10.62 -9.09
CA ALA A 273 -3.12 -9.31 -8.47
C ALA A 273 -3.96 -8.19 -9.08
N PHE A 274 -4.48 -7.31 -8.23
CA PHE A 274 -5.07 -6.02 -8.59
C PHE A 274 -4.03 -4.94 -8.36
N ILE A 275 -3.65 -4.23 -9.42
CA ILE A 275 -2.50 -3.32 -9.42
C ILE A 275 -2.97 -1.92 -9.76
N VAL A 276 -2.86 -1.03 -8.78
CA VAL A 276 -3.21 0.38 -8.95
C VAL A 276 -2.04 1.14 -9.57
N GLU A 277 -2.26 1.77 -10.72
CA GLU A 277 -1.27 2.61 -11.37
C GLU A 277 -0.78 3.73 -10.46
N ARG A 278 0.49 4.11 -10.61
CA ARG A 278 1.11 5.19 -9.85
C ARG A 278 1.97 6.04 -10.76
N THR A 279 2.02 7.34 -10.47
CA THR A 279 2.88 8.27 -11.20
C THR A 279 4.35 7.87 -11.04
N GLY A 280 5.06 7.75 -12.16
CA GLY A 280 6.49 7.44 -12.19
C GLY A 280 6.82 5.95 -12.26
N THR A 281 5.82 5.07 -12.41
CA THR A 281 6.05 3.64 -12.68
C THR A 281 5.71 3.33 -14.14
N ASP A 282 6.66 2.73 -14.87
CA ASP A 282 6.41 2.18 -16.19
C ASP A 282 5.75 0.80 -16.06
N ILE A 283 4.42 0.81 -16.12
CA ILE A 283 3.63 -0.42 -15.95
C ILE A 283 3.74 -1.33 -17.17
N ASP A 284 3.91 -0.76 -18.37
CA ASP A 284 3.99 -1.52 -19.61
C ASP A 284 5.27 -2.36 -19.67
N GLU A 285 6.40 -1.79 -19.24
CA GLU A 285 7.66 -2.51 -19.09
C GLU A 285 7.54 -3.64 -18.07
N ALA A 286 6.99 -3.36 -16.87
CA ALA A 286 6.86 -4.35 -15.83
C ALA A 286 5.91 -5.50 -16.23
N LEU A 287 4.80 -5.19 -16.92
CA LEU A 287 3.89 -6.20 -17.46
C LEU A 287 4.51 -7.00 -18.58
N SER A 288 5.44 -6.43 -19.37
CA SER A 288 6.15 -7.16 -20.42
C SER A 288 7.00 -8.31 -19.86
N ALA A 289 7.55 -8.15 -18.67
CA ALA A 289 8.24 -9.24 -17.95
C ALA A 289 7.27 -10.30 -17.38
N LEU A 290 6.01 -9.92 -17.12
CA LEU A 290 4.99 -10.76 -16.48
C LEU A 290 3.88 -11.23 -17.45
N GLN A 291 4.16 -11.22 -18.76
CA GLN A 291 3.15 -11.50 -19.80
C GLN A 291 2.48 -12.87 -19.65
N SER A 292 3.20 -13.87 -19.13
CA SER A 292 2.70 -15.22 -18.89
C SER A 292 1.51 -15.26 -17.91
N TRP A 293 1.35 -14.22 -17.09
CA TRP A 293 0.30 -14.14 -16.07
C TRP A 293 -0.65 -12.95 -16.27
N LYS A 294 -0.59 -12.26 -17.42
CA LYS A 294 -1.36 -11.03 -17.67
C LYS A 294 -2.87 -11.18 -17.42
N ASP A 295 -3.43 -12.36 -17.67
CA ASP A 295 -4.87 -12.62 -17.51
C ASP A 295 -5.28 -12.72 -16.03
N ASN A 296 -4.32 -12.87 -15.12
CA ASN A 296 -4.49 -12.84 -13.65
C ASN A 296 -3.98 -11.53 -13.04
N ILE A 297 -3.67 -10.51 -13.86
CA ILE A 297 -3.24 -9.19 -13.40
C ILE A 297 -4.27 -8.16 -13.87
N TRP A 298 -4.96 -7.54 -12.92
CA TRP A 298 -5.95 -6.50 -13.18
C TRP A 298 -5.35 -5.12 -12.88
N VAL A 299 -5.01 -4.39 -13.94
CA VAL A 299 -4.47 -3.04 -13.84
C VAL A 299 -5.59 -2.02 -13.68
N ILE A 300 -5.48 -1.17 -12.68
CA ILE A 300 -6.47 -0.16 -12.32
C ILE A 300 -5.86 1.22 -12.51
N GLN A 301 -6.42 1.97 -13.46
CA GLN A 301 -5.97 3.33 -13.74
C GLN A 301 -6.36 4.30 -12.62
N GLN A 302 -5.42 5.15 -12.25
CA GLN A 302 -5.65 6.19 -11.25
C GLN A 302 -6.16 7.47 -11.90
N LEU A 303 -7.49 7.61 -11.98
CA LEU A 303 -8.15 8.81 -12.56
C LEU A 303 -7.88 10.10 -11.77
N VAL A 304 -7.70 9.98 -10.45
CA VAL A 304 -7.32 11.09 -9.56
C VAL A 304 -6.02 10.72 -8.88
N GLN A 305 -4.95 11.43 -9.25
CA GLN A 305 -3.62 11.19 -8.72
C GLN A 305 -3.56 11.52 -7.22
N ASN A 306 -3.14 10.53 -6.45
CA ASN A 306 -2.80 10.63 -5.04
C ASN A 306 -1.45 9.93 -4.89
N ASP A 307 -0.40 10.71 -4.66
CA ASP A 307 0.98 10.26 -4.58
C ASP A 307 1.54 10.39 -3.14
N ILE A 308 0.64 10.35 -2.15
CA ILE A 308 0.94 10.44 -0.72
C ILE A 308 1.48 9.09 -0.22
N SER A 309 2.79 8.93 -0.30
CA SER A 309 3.51 7.76 0.21
C SER A 309 3.90 7.91 1.69
N SER A 310 4.06 6.78 2.39
CA SER A 310 4.58 6.78 3.77
C SER A 310 5.96 7.45 3.88
N THR A 311 6.81 7.36 2.84
CA THR A 311 8.11 8.03 2.81
C THR A 311 7.98 9.56 2.85
N LYS A 312 7.00 10.13 2.12
CA LYS A 312 6.72 11.57 2.20
C LYS A 312 6.15 11.96 3.57
N VAL A 313 5.28 11.13 4.15
CA VAL A 313 4.74 11.37 5.50
C VAL A 313 5.87 11.39 6.54
N ARG A 314 6.76 10.40 6.55
CA ARG A 314 7.94 10.39 7.44
C ARG A 314 8.90 11.55 7.19
N LEU A 315 8.99 12.06 5.96
CA LEU A 315 9.78 13.26 5.65
C LEU A 315 9.15 14.52 6.25
N PHE A 316 7.81 14.61 6.25
CA PHE A 316 7.09 15.76 6.80
C PHE A 316 7.21 15.78 8.33
N LEU A 317 7.04 14.63 8.99
CA LEU A 317 7.24 14.49 10.43
C LEU A 317 8.64 14.92 10.87
N ARG A 318 9.70 14.40 10.22
CA ARG A 318 11.09 14.82 10.49
C ARG A 318 11.38 16.30 10.25
N ARG A 319 10.53 17.00 9.51
CA ARG A 319 10.66 18.44 9.22
C ARG A 319 9.68 19.28 10.05
N ASP A 320 9.04 18.68 11.05
CA ASP A 320 8.02 19.33 11.88
C ASP A 320 6.89 19.95 11.03
N MET A 321 6.52 19.27 9.94
CA MET A 321 5.44 19.68 9.04
C MET A 321 4.21 18.84 9.27
N SER A 322 3.04 19.47 9.18
CA SER A 322 1.75 18.79 9.38
C SER A 322 1.52 17.68 8.34
N ILE A 323 1.03 16.54 8.84
CA ILE A 323 0.56 15.40 8.02
C ILE A 323 -0.96 15.26 8.02
N ARG A 324 -1.69 16.22 8.60
CA ARG A 324 -3.15 16.21 8.63
C ARG A 324 -3.70 16.23 7.20
N TYR A 325 -4.77 15.48 6.98
CA TYR A 325 -5.37 15.24 5.66
C TYR A 325 -4.51 14.42 4.67
N LEU A 326 -3.29 14.01 5.04
CA LEU A 326 -2.50 13.02 4.29
C LEU A 326 -2.74 11.59 4.80
N VAL A 327 -3.05 11.48 6.09
CA VAL A 327 -3.41 10.24 6.79
C VAL A 327 -4.68 10.47 7.63
N PRO A 328 -5.39 9.40 8.05
CA PRO A 328 -6.56 9.54 8.93
C PRO A 328 -6.21 10.24 10.25
N GLU A 329 -7.14 11.06 10.74
CA GLU A 329 -6.94 11.86 11.97
C GLU A 329 -6.58 10.99 13.21
N PRO A 330 -7.23 9.83 13.48
CA PRO A 330 -6.81 8.95 14.58
C PRO A 330 -5.37 8.43 14.45
N VAL A 331 -4.85 8.30 13.23
CA VAL A 331 -3.45 7.90 13.00
C VAL A 331 -2.50 9.05 13.32
N VAL A 332 -2.87 10.29 13.03
CA VAL A 332 -2.08 11.47 13.42
C VAL A 332 -1.94 11.53 14.94
N GLN A 333 -3.06 11.40 15.65
CA GLN A 333 -3.09 11.40 17.12
C GLN A 333 -2.21 10.28 17.69
N TYR A 334 -2.33 9.06 17.16
CA TYR A 334 -1.49 7.94 17.58
C TYR A 334 0.02 8.19 17.37
N ILE A 335 0.39 8.79 16.24
CA ILE A 335 1.79 9.15 15.95
C ILE A 335 2.31 10.17 16.95
N GLU A 336 1.53 11.23 17.21
CA GLU A 336 1.87 12.31 18.15
C GLU A 336 1.99 11.78 19.59
N GLU A 337 1.04 10.95 20.03
CA GLU A 337 1.01 10.37 21.38
C GLU A 337 2.18 9.40 21.66
N ASN A 338 2.65 8.68 20.64
CA ASN A 338 3.71 7.69 20.76
C ASN A 338 5.09 8.21 20.35
N GLY A 339 5.22 9.49 19.94
CA GLY A 339 6.49 10.08 19.50
C GLY A 339 7.13 9.34 18.32
N LEU A 340 6.31 8.89 17.36
CA LEU A 340 6.80 8.07 16.25
C LEU A 340 7.40 8.93 15.13
N PHE A 341 8.47 8.42 14.52
CA PHE A 341 9.15 9.00 13.34
C PHE A 341 9.97 10.29 13.57
N ASP A 342 10.33 10.60 14.82
CA ASP A 342 11.26 11.68 15.17
C ASP A 342 12.72 11.38 14.74
N GLU A 343 13.61 12.38 14.82
CA GLU A 343 14.98 12.36 14.27
C GLU A 343 15.84 11.16 14.73
N ASP A 344 15.55 10.56 15.88
CA ASP A 344 16.25 9.37 16.43
C ASP A 344 15.65 8.02 16.01
N GLY A 345 14.70 8.03 15.06
CA GLY A 345 13.81 6.93 14.67
C GLY A 345 14.43 5.70 13.99
N ALA A 346 15.63 5.29 14.39
CA ALA A 346 16.19 3.97 14.13
C ALA A 346 16.55 3.17 15.40
N ALA A 347 16.48 3.75 16.62
CA ALA A 347 17.00 3.04 17.81
C ALA A 347 16.30 3.26 19.16
N SER A 348 15.27 4.11 19.30
CA SER A 348 14.70 4.39 20.64
C SER A 348 13.46 3.55 20.98
N THR A 349 13.66 2.27 21.33
CA THR A 349 12.81 1.65 22.36
C THR A 349 13.70 0.83 23.31
N GLY A 350 14.18 1.50 24.36
CA GLY A 350 14.87 0.86 25.47
C GLY A 350 14.40 1.48 26.78
N SER A 351 13.66 0.68 27.55
CA SER A 351 13.34 0.79 28.99
C SER A 351 12.77 2.10 29.52
N SER A 352 11.53 1.99 30.02
CA SER A 352 11.04 2.73 31.17
C SER A 352 12.03 2.67 32.34
N GLY A 353 12.30 3.84 32.92
CA GLY A 353 13.12 4.02 34.12
C GLY A 353 12.77 5.35 34.77
N GLY A 354 11.85 5.35 35.72
CA GLY A 354 11.68 6.50 36.60
C GLY A 354 12.88 6.63 37.53
N ASN A 355 13.42 7.83 37.68
CA ASN A 355 13.51 8.47 39.00
C ASN A 355 13.77 9.98 38.86
N ALA A 356 13.14 10.74 39.74
CA ALA A 356 13.39 12.15 39.97
C ALA A 356 14.61 12.33 40.90
N GLY A 357 15.29 13.48 40.80
CA GLY A 357 16.02 14.09 41.93
C GLY A 357 17.48 14.50 41.67
N GLY A 358 17.66 15.79 41.35
CA GLY A 358 18.53 16.75 42.05
C GLY A 358 20.06 16.59 42.09
N GLY A 359 20.76 17.69 41.79
CA GLY A 359 22.05 18.02 42.42
C GLY A 359 23.15 18.50 41.47
N ASP A 360 23.50 19.79 41.59
CA ASP A 360 24.61 20.49 40.93
C ASP A 360 26.00 19.89 41.23
N ALA A 361 26.92 19.99 40.27
CA ALA A 361 28.35 20.33 40.51
C ALA A 361 29.11 20.56 39.19
N GLU A 362 29.65 21.77 39.02
CA GLU A 362 30.72 22.12 38.09
C GLU A 362 32.05 21.44 38.49
N VAL A 363 32.83 20.95 37.52
CA VAL A 363 34.31 20.94 37.56
C VAL A 363 34.89 21.00 36.14
N GLU A 364 35.71 22.02 35.87
CA GLU A 364 36.58 22.17 34.69
C GLU A 364 37.72 21.14 34.63
N GLY A 365 38.17 20.75 33.42
CA GLY A 365 39.44 20.00 33.29
C GLY A 365 39.88 19.56 31.89
N LYS A 366 40.53 20.47 31.15
CA LYS A 366 41.63 20.27 30.17
C LYS A 366 41.74 18.96 29.35
N GLY A 367 41.56 19.11 28.03
CA GLY A 367 42.65 19.15 27.04
C GLY A 367 43.38 17.86 26.59
N LYS A 368 43.17 17.49 25.31
CA LYS A 368 44.06 16.86 24.28
C LYS A 368 43.13 16.09 23.33
N GLY A 369 43.04 16.30 22.02
CA GLY A 369 44.08 16.59 21.04
C GLY A 369 44.36 15.32 20.23
N ARG A 370 43.92 15.30 18.95
CA ARG A 370 44.56 14.69 17.75
C ARG A 370 43.68 13.71 16.92
N VAL A 371 43.39 14.15 15.68
CA VAL A 371 43.45 13.49 14.34
C VAL A 371 42.90 12.05 14.24
N GLY A 372 41.98 11.67 13.35
CA GLY A 372 41.71 12.05 11.96
C GLY A 372 41.69 10.75 11.13
N GLY A 373 40.70 10.54 10.26
CA GLY A 373 40.65 9.33 9.42
C GLY A 373 39.32 9.14 8.67
N THR A 374 39.29 9.61 7.43
CA THR A 374 38.32 9.29 6.36
C THR A 374 38.42 7.82 5.91
N THR A 375 37.30 7.18 5.54
CA THR A 375 37.03 6.58 4.19
C THR A 375 35.86 5.57 4.21
N GLY A 376 34.81 5.86 3.43
CA GLY A 376 34.26 5.00 2.35
C GLY A 376 33.52 3.68 2.64
N PRO A 377 32.59 3.25 1.76
CA PRO A 377 31.57 2.22 2.04
C PRO A 377 31.91 0.84 1.44
N MET A 378 31.39 -0.23 2.06
CA MET A 378 31.24 -1.58 1.49
C MET A 378 29.92 -2.14 2.02
N GLY A 379 29.04 -2.78 1.25
CA GLY A 379 29.28 -3.72 0.16
C GLY A 379 28.71 -5.07 0.61
N GLY A 380 27.75 -5.61 -0.15
CA GLY A 380 26.90 -6.72 0.26
C GLY A 380 27.61 -8.05 0.52
N MET A 381 26.91 -8.94 1.20
CA MET A 381 27.36 -10.30 1.47
C MET A 381 26.25 -11.29 1.12
N ALA A 382 26.45 -11.98 -0.01
CA ALA A 382 25.88 -13.29 -0.29
C ALA A 382 26.72 -14.33 0.45
N GLY A 383 26.06 -15.27 1.13
CA GLY A 383 26.70 -16.40 1.80
C GLY A 383 26.52 -17.68 0.99
N GLU A 384 27.60 -18.14 0.35
CA GLU A 384 27.74 -19.50 -0.18
C GLU A 384 28.04 -20.50 0.93
N SER A 385 27.43 -21.67 0.79
CA SER A 385 27.54 -22.86 1.61
C SER A 385 28.86 -23.62 1.37
N LYS A 386 29.54 -24.01 2.45
CA LYS A 386 30.67 -24.96 2.40
C LYS A 386 30.24 -26.32 2.91
N GLY A 387 30.34 -27.32 2.05
CA GLY A 387 30.40 -28.73 2.43
C GLY A 387 31.79 -29.09 2.95
N VAL A 388 31.85 -30.03 3.90
CA VAL A 388 33.08 -30.69 4.35
C VAL A 388 32.84 -32.19 4.31
N SER A 389 33.67 -32.88 3.54
CA SER A 389 33.82 -34.34 3.55
C SER A 389 34.74 -34.78 4.68
N GLY A 390 34.42 -35.91 5.31
CA GLY A 390 35.34 -36.64 6.18
C GLY A 390 35.06 -38.14 6.10
N VAL A 391 35.92 -38.86 5.38
CA VAL A 391 36.01 -40.32 5.27
C VAL A 391 36.84 -40.85 6.45
N VAL A 392 36.47 -41.99 7.08
CA VAL A 392 37.36 -43.16 7.36
C VAL A 392 36.49 -44.40 7.67
N ASN A 393 36.97 -45.55 7.16
CA ASN A 393 36.46 -46.92 7.10
C ASN A 393 36.30 -47.69 8.42
N GLY A 394 35.59 -48.83 8.37
CA GLY A 394 35.90 -50.00 9.20
C GLY A 394 34.79 -51.05 9.38
N ASP A 395 34.80 -52.06 8.50
CA ASP A 395 34.47 -53.49 8.70
C ASP A 395 33.09 -53.99 9.17
N GLY A 396 32.51 -54.88 8.34
CA GLY A 396 32.36 -56.29 8.76
C GLY A 396 30.95 -56.90 8.82
N GLN A 397 30.67 -57.81 7.86
CA GLN A 397 29.76 -58.98 7.92
C GLN A 397 28.24 -58.69 8.01
N GLY A 398 27.31 -59.40 7.34
CA GLY A 398 27.36 -60.57 6.47
C GLY A 398 25.92 -61.05 6.21
N GLY A 399 25.71 -61.71 5.05
CA GLY A 399 24.54 -62.52 4.69
C GLY A 399 23.23 -61.77 4.41
N SER A 400 22.25 -62.26 3.66
CA SER A 400 22.10 -63.32 2.64
C SER A 400 20.61 -63.26 2.25
N SER A 401 20.29 -63.58 0.99
CA SER A 401 18.95 -63.90 0.43
C SER A 401 17.94 -62.75 0.31
N GLY A 402 17.17 -62.57 -0.77
CA GLY A 402 16.96 -63.34 -2.00
C GLY A 402 15.68 -62.84 -2.70
N GLY A 403 15.62 -63.01 -4.03
CA GLY A 403 14.38 -62.97 -4.85
C GLY A 403 13.91 -61.58 -5.30
N ALA A 404 14.18 -61.09 -6.50
CA ALA A 404 13.66 -61.51 -7.82
C ALA A 404 12.14 -61.29 -8.00
N GLY A 405 11.77 -60.45 -8.99
CA GLY A 405 10.42 -60.41 -9.54
C GLY A 405 9.99 -59.03 -10.06
N ASN A 406 10.39 -58.69 -11.28
CA ASN A 406 9.85 -57.59 -12.07
C ASN A 406 8.62 -58.09 -12.90
N PRO A 407 7.91 -57.25 -13.69
CA PRO A 407 6.46 -57.00 -13.64
C PRO A 407 5.68 -57.81 -14.73
N PRO A 408 4.41 -57.53 -15.08
CA PRO A 408 4.06 -56.38 -15.95
C PRO A 408 2.64 -55.78 -15.82
N ALA A 409 2.51 -54.66 -16.54
CA ALA A 409 1.36 -54.03 -17.19
C ALA A 409 -0.05 -54.66 -17.11
N GLY A 410 -1.04 -53.78 -16.95
CA GLY A 410 -2.44 -53.93 -17.28
C GLY A 410 -3.09 -52.55 -17.39
#